data_AF-A0AAW9DRY2-F1
#
_entry.id   AF-A0AAW9DRY2-F1
#
_cell.length_a   1.000
_cell.length_b   1.000
_cell.length_c   1.000
_cell.angle_alpha   90.00
_cell.angle_beta   90.00
_cell.angle_gamma   90.00
#
_symmetry.space_group_name_H-M   'P 1'
#
loop_
_entity.id
_entity.type
_entity.pdbx_description
1 polymer ?
#
loop_
_entity_poly.entity_id
_entity_poly.type
_entity_poly.pdbx_seq_one_letter_code
_entity_poly.pdbx_strand_id
1 'polypeptide(L)'
;MTDHKTQADAMHDRIIGNLENQDRRTTATISLPVADLRRAIRSLASRGDQILARRDRDPILRAAAEAEAGHCRRVAAALDAAMKKGAAQ
;
A
#
# COMPACT_ATOMS: atom_id res chain seq x y z
N MET A 1 -17.25 -33.93 -16.84
CA MET A 1 -17.17 -32.72 -17.68
C MET A 1 -16.37 -31.71 -16.90
N THR A 2 -15.13 -31.43 -17.31
CA THR A 2 -14.21 -30.57 -16.56
C THR A 2 -14.67 -29.12 -16.72
N ASP A 3 -14.90 -28.42 -15.60
CA ASP A 3 -15.23 -26.99 -15.66
C ASP A 3 -13.97 -26.19 -15.97
N HIS A 4 -13.75 -26.00 -17.27
CA HIS A 4 -12.62 -25.27 -17.81
C HIS A 4 -12.59 -23.81 -17.37
N LYS A 5 -13.74 -23.22 -17.03
CA LYS A 5 -13.80 -21.84 -16.55
C LYS A 5 -13.28 -21.75 -15.12
N THR A 6 -13.72 -22.65 -14.25
CA THR A 6 -13.24 -22.69 -12.85
C THR A 6 -11.74 -22.97 -12.78
N GLN A 7 -11.19 -23.82 -13.67
CA GLN A 7 -9.75 -24.03 -13.75
C GLN A 7 -8.98 -22.81 -14.28
N ALA A 8 -9.53 -22.10 -15.27
CA ALA A 8 -8.93 -20.88 -15.78
C ALA A 8 -8.90 -19.77 -14.71
N ASP A 9 -10.00 -19.58 -13.97
CA ASP A 9 -10.11 -18.59 -12.89
C ASP A 9 -9.08 -18.90 -11.77
N ALA A 10 -8.96 -20.15 -11.34
CA ALA A 10 -7.96 -20.55 -10.34
C ALA A 10 -6.51 -20.35 -10.82
N MET A 11 -6.26 -20.56 -12.13
CA MET A 11 -4.94 -20.33 -12.72
C MET A 11 -4.63 -18.83 -12.83
N HIS A 12 -5.62 -18.00 -13.18
CA HIS A 12 -5.49 -16.54 -13.19
C HIS A 12 -5.20 -15.99 -11.80
N ASP A 13 -5.95 -16.39 -10.78
CA ASP A 13 -5.73 -15.96 -9.39
C ASP A 13 -4.33 -16.34 -8.91
N ARG A 14 -3.83 -17.51 -9.31
CA ARG A 14 -2.47 -17.95 -8.99
C ARG A 14 -1.40 -17.10 -9.69
N ILE A 15 -1.59 -16.73 -10.95
CA ILE A 15 -0.66 -15.88 -11.69
C ILE A 15 -0.61 -14.48 -11.06
N ILE A 16 -1.77 -13.90 -10.73
CA ILE A 16 -1.88 -12.61 -10.05
C ILE A 16 -1.17 -12.67 -8.70
N GLY A 17 -1.47 -13.69 -7.88
CA GLY A 17 -0.80 -13.86 -6.59
C GLY A 17 0.72 -14.01 -6.71
N ASN A 18 1.21 -14.69 -7.75
CA ASN A 18 2.65 -14.80 -8.02
C ASN A 18 3.28 -13.45 -8.41
N LEU A 19 2.61 -12.68 -9.28
CA LEU A 19 3.05 -11.35 -9.69
C LEU A 19 3.11 -10.40 -8.48
N GLU A 20 2.06 -10.34 -7.67
CA GLU A 20 2.04 -9.52 -6.45
C GLU A 20 3.14 -9.93 -5.46
N ASN A 21 3.38 -11.23 -5.31
CA ASN A 21 4.46 -11.75 -4.48
C ASN A 21 5.85 -11.40 -5.03
N GLN A 22 6.01 -11.35 -6.35
CA GLN A 22 7.26 -10.98 -7.02
C GLN A 22 7.51 -9.47 -6.95
N ASP A 23 6.47 -8.65 -7.10
CA ASP A 23 6.53 -7.20 -6.92
C ASP A 23 6.95 -6.83 -5.50
N ARG A 24 6.43 -7.55 -4.48
CA ARG A 24 6.85 -7.37 -3.08
C ARG A 24 8.34 -7.66 -2.83
N ARG A 25 9.00 -8.42 -3.71
CA ARG A 25 10.45 -8.74 -3.61
C ARG A 25 11.32 -7.76 -4.39
N THR A 26 10.72 -7.02 -5.30
CA THR A 26 11.45 -6.09 -6.17
C THR A 26 11.58 -4.75 -5.47
N THR A 27 12.81 -4.28 -5.29
CA THR A 27 13.07 -2.95 -4.72
C THR A 27 13.59 -2.04 -5.83
N ALA A 28 13.08 -0.82 -5.86
CA ALA A 28 13.51 0.23 -6.78
C ALA A 28 13.98 1.44 -5.97
N THR A 29 15.07 2.07 -6.43
CA THR A 29 15.56 3.33 -5.85
C THR A 29 15.17 4.48 -6.77
N ILE A 30 14.49 5.48 -6.23
CA ILE A 30 14.03 6.66 -6.99
C ILE A 30 14.53 7.91 -6.27
N SER A 31 15.07 8.87 -7.01
CA SER A 31 15.45 10.19 -6.50
C SER A 31 14.34 11.19 -6.77
N LEU A 32 13.92 11.91 -5.74
CA LEU A 32 12.85 12.91 -5.81
C LEU A 32 13.27 14.18 -5.04
N PRO A 33 12.79 15.37 -5.45
CA PRO A 33 12.95 16.57 -4.67
C PRO A 33 12.37 16.42 -3.26
N VAL A 34 13.07 16.98 -2.27
CA VAL A 34 12.62 16.96 -0.86
C VAL A 34 11.21 17.54 -0.69
N ALA A 35 10.85 18.55 -1.48
CA ALA A 35 9.52 19.13 -1.47
C ALA A 35 8.42 18.12 -1.86
N ASP A 36 8.70 17.27 -2.85
CA ASP A 36 7.77 16.23 -3.33
C ASP A 36 7.67 15.10 -2.32
N LEU A 37 8.79 14.70 -1.71
CA LEU A 37 8.78 13.73 -0.60
C LEU A 37 7.94 14.23 0.58
N ARG A 38 8.10 15.49 0.98
CA ARG A 38 7.27 16.11 2.03
C ARG A 38 5.79 16.15 1.64
N ARG A 39 5.48 16.42 0.36
CA ARG A 39 4.10 16.39 -0.15
C ARG A 39 3.53 14.99 -0.10
N ALA A 40 4.28 13.97 -0.50
CA ALA A 40 3.88 12.57 -0.44
C ALA A 40 3.59 12.12 1.00
N ILE A 41 4.47 12.45 1.96
CA ILE A 41 4.27 12.16 3.39
C ILE A 41 2.94 12.74 3.88
N ARG A 42 2.68 14.03 3.62
CA ARG A 42 1.42 14.69 4.03
C ARG A 42 0.20 14.06 3.36
N SER A 43 0.31 13.73 2.07
CA SER A 43 -0.78 13.09 1.32
C SER A 43 -1.14 11.72 1.87
N LEU A 44 -0.14 10.91 2.22
CA LEU A 44 -0.33 9.58 2.80
C LEU A 44 -0.95 9.67 4.21
N ALA A 45 -0.46 10.58 5.05
CA ALA A 45 -1.03 10.80 6.38
C ALA A 45 -2.50 11.22 6.29
N SER A 46 -2.80 12.23 5.46
CA SER A 46 -4.17 12.73 5.23
C SER A 46 -5.10 11.63 4.71
N ARG A 47 -4.63 10.80 3.77
CA ARG A 47 -5.41 9.65 3.27
C ARG A 47 -5.74 8.65 4.37
N GLY A 48 -4.79 8.32 5.24
CA GLY A 48 -5.04 7.44 6.38
C GLY A 48 -6.13 7.99 7.32
N ASP A 49 -6.10 9.30 7.58
CA ASP A 49 -7.11 9.96 8.42
C ASP A 49 -8.49 9.97 7.76
N GLN A 50 -8.55 10.23 6.45
CA GLN A 50 -9.80 10.20 5.67
C GLN A 50 -10.43 8.80 5.66
N ILE A 51 -9.62 7.75 5.51
CA ILE A 51 -10.12 6.36 5.53
C ILE A 51 -10.76 6.05 6.88
N LEU A 52 -10.11 6.40 7.99
CA LEU A 52 -10.66 6.16 9.33
C LEU A 52 -11.91 7.02 9.62
N ALA A 53 -12.01 8.20 9.02
CA ALA A 53 -13.16 9.08 9.19
C ALA A 53 -14.46 8.53 8.56
N ARG A 54 -14.37 7.68 7.53
CA ARG A 54 -15.54 7.19 6.77
C ARG A 54 -16.47 6.25 7.58
N ARG A 55 -15.99 5.67 8.68
CA ARG A 55 -16.76 4.79 9.60
C ARG A 55 -17.64 3.78 8.87
N ASP A 56 -17.02 2.82 8.20
CA ASP A 56 -17.73 1.73 7.52
C ASP A 56 -18.57 0.89 8.50
N ARG A 57 -19.80 0.57 8.09
CA ARG A 57 -20.76 -0.23 8.89
C ARG A 57 -20.46 -1.72 8.84
N ASP A 58 -19.91 -2.20 7.73
CA ASP A 58 -19.54 -3.60 7.57
C ASP A 58 -18.23 -3.88 8.34
N PRO A 59 -18.21 -4.85 9.25
CA PRO A 59 -17.03 -5.14 10.07
C PRO A 59 -15.81 -5.60 9.27
N ILE A 60 -16.00 -6.29 8.14
CA ILE A 60 -14.92 -6.75 7.25
C ILE A 60 -14.32 -5.54 6.53
N LEU A 61 -15.17 -4.69 5.94
CA LEU A 61 -14.71 -3.48 5.26
C LEU A 61 -14.04 -2.50 6.23
N ARG A 62 -14.55 -2.39 7.46
CA ARG A 62 -13.93 -1.60 8.51
C ARG A 62 -12.53 -2.11 8.87
N ALA A 63 -12.36 -3.42 9.05
CA ALA A 63 -11.05 -4.00 9.33
C ALA A 63 -10.05 -3.78 8.17
N ALA A 64 -10.51 -3.91 6.92
CA ALA A 64 -9.70 -3.59 5.75
C ALA A 64 -9.32 -2.10 5.69
N ALA A 65 -10.26 -1.20 5.98
CA ALA A 65 -10.03 0.24 6.04
C ALA A 65 -9.02 0.61 7.15
N GLU A 66 -9.12 0.01 8.33
CA GLU A 66 -8.16 0.20 9.43
C GLU A 66 -6.76 -0.28 9.04
N ALA A 67 -6.67 -1.45 8.40
CA ALA A 67 -5.39 -1.98 7.92
C ALA A 67 -4.73 -1.06 6.88
N GLU A 68 -5.51 -0.55 5.93
CA GLU A 68 -5.05 0.37 4.88
C GLU A 68 -4.64 1.74 5.46
N ALA A 69 -5.44 2.30 6.39
CA ALA A 69 -5.08 3.53 7.07
C ALA A 69 -3.79 3.38 7.88
N GLY A 70 -3.63 2.25 8.57
CA GLY A 70 -2.40 1.88 9.26
C GLY A 70 -1.21 1.76 8.30
N HIS A 71 -1.42 1.16 7.12
CA HIS A 71 -0.39 1.06 6.09
C HIS A 71 0.05 2.45 5.59
N CYS A 72 -0.89 3.32 5.24
CA CYS A 72 -0.61 4.70 4.82
C CYS A 72 0.25 5.46 5.84
N ARG A 73 -0.10 5.36 7.14
CA ARG A 73 0.65 5.99 8.23
C ARG A 73 2.05 5.40 8.38
N ARG A 74 2.20 4.08 8.30
CA ARG A 74 3.52 3.41 8.37
C ARG A 74 4.44 3.85 7.23
N VAL A 75 3.93 3.91 6.00
CA VAL A 75 4.71 4.36 4.84
C VAL A 75 5.11 5.83 4.98
N ALA A 76 4.18 6.70 5.39
CA ALA A 76 4.48 8.11 5.63
C ALA A 76 5.60 8.30 6.68
N ALA A 77 5.53 7.57 7.79
CA ALA A 77 6.55 7.62 8.84
C ALA A 77 7.91 7.07 8.37
N ALA A 78 7.92 5.97 7.62
CA ALA A 78 9.14 5.41 7.04
C ALA A 78 9.80 6.39 6.07
N LEU A 79 9.00 7.06 5.24
CA LEU A 79 9.48 8.05 4.28
C LEU A 79 10.05 9.30 4.98
N ASP A 80 9.39 9.79 6.03
CA ASP A 80 9.90 10.91 6.85
C ASP A 80 11.22 10.56 7.54
N ALA A 81 11.32 9.36 8.10
CA ALA A 81 12.55 8.87 8.72
C ALA A 81 13.71 8.73 7.71
N ALA A 82 13.44 8.19 6.52
CA ALA A 82 14.43 8.07 5.45
C ALA A 82 14.92 9.45 4.97
N MET A 83 14.00 10.39 4.78
CA MET A 83 14.33 11.77 4.40
C MET A 83 15.21 12.46 5.45
N LYS A 84 14.89 12.30 6.74
CA LYS A 84 15.70 12.86 7.84
C LYS A 84 17.10 12.25 7.92
N LYS A 85 17.23 10.93 7.69
CA LYS A 85 18.54 10.26 7.63
C LYS A 85 19.38 10.74 6.45
N GLY A 86 18.77 10.93 5.28
CA GLY A 86 19.45 11.46 4.09
C GLY A 86 19.85 12.93 4.21
N ALA A 87 19.13 13.73 5.00
CA ALA A 87 19.47 15.14 5.26
C ALA A 87 20.57 15.33 6.33
N ALA A 88 20.95 14.28 7.06
CA ALA A 88 21.98 14.31 8.09
C ALA A 88 23.37 13.84 7.57
N GLN A 89 23.46 13.53 6.27
CA GLN A 89 24.69 13.22 5.53
C GLN A 89 25.12 14.45 4.73
#